data_AF-A0A444VWJ4-F1
#
_entry.id   AF-A0A444VWJ4-F1
#
_cell.length_a   1.000
_cell.length_b   1.000
_cell.length_c   1.000
_cell.angle_alpha   90.00
_cell.angle_beta   90.00
_cell.angle_gamma   90.00
#
_symmetry.space_group_name_H-M   'P 1'
#
loop_
_entity.id
_entity.type
_entity.pdbx_description
1 polymer ?
#
loop_
_entity_poly.entity_id
_entity_poly.type
_entity_poly.pdbx_seq_one_letter_code
_entity_poly.pdbx_strand_id
1 'polypeptide(L)'
;MYSTSHSIATVHYIAKKVVDEKELRSIIEDLLDTISIIAVTESILKKSLKSNHKDFEDAIQIISAQSINSMDCIITRDLKDFKFSEINVYTPDEFLNTL
;
A
#
# COMPACT_ATOMS: atom_id res chain seq x y z
N MET A 1 3.67 -1.88 10.72
CA MET A 1 2.75 -1.65 9.58
C MET A 1 3.55 -1.13 8.41
N TYR A 2 3.20 -1.50 7.18
CA TYR A 2 3.92 -1.08 5.97
C TYR A 2 3.03 -0.27 5.04
N SER A 3 3.63 0.62 4.25
CA SER A 3 2.99 1.28 3.10
C SER A 3 4.00 1.50 1.99
N THR A 4 3.56 1.57 0.74
CA THR A 4 4.47 1.90 -0.36
C THR A 4 4.72 3.40 -0.44
N SER A 5 5.89 3.79 -0.95
CA SER A 5 6.19 5.21 -1.19
C SER A 5 5.17 5.88 -2.13
N HIS A 6 4.59 5.11 -3.05
CA HIS A 6 3.54 5.58 -3.96
C HIS A 6 2.27 5.95 -3.20
N SER A 7 1.80 5.09 -2.28
CA SER A 7 0.60 5.37 -1.49
C SER A 7 0.74 6.63 -0.64
N ILE A 8 1.93 6.92 -0.09
CA ILE A 8 2.18 8.18 0.64
C ILE A 8 2.03 9.40 -0.27
N ALA A 9 2.61 9.35 -1.47
CA ALA A 9 2.46 10.42 -2.45
C ALA A 9 0.99 10.61 -2.88
N THR A 10 0.25 9.52 -3.06
CA THR A 10 -1.18 9.54 -3.39
C THR A 10 -2.01 10.13 -2.25
N VAL A 11 -1.73 9.78 -1.00
CA VAL A 11 -2.36 10.39 0.18
C VAL A 11 -2.15 11.90 0.20
N HIS A 12 -0.91 12.38 0.02
CA HIS A 12 -0.64 13.83 -0.06
C HIS A 12 -1.43 14.48 -1.20
N TYR A 13 -1.38 13.90 -2.41
CA TYR A 13 -2.05 14.45 -3.59
C TYR A 13 -3.58 14.56 -3.43
N ILE A 14 -4.20 13.61 -2.74
CA ILE A 14 -5.64 13.64 -2.47
C ILE A 14 -5.96 14.62 -1.34
N ALA A 15 -5.25 14.53 -0.22
CA ALA A 15 -5.55 15.28 1.00
C ALA A 15 -5.28 16.79 0.88
N LYS A 16 -4.33 17.21 0.04
CA LYS A 16 -4.03 18.64 -0.20
C LYS A 16 -5.21 19.45 -0.77
N LYS A 17 -6.27 18.78 -1.23
CA LYS A 17 -7.50 19.42 -1.71
C LYS A 17 -8.38 19.92 -0.56
N VAL A 18 -8.16 19.41 0.66
CA VAL A 18 -9.03 19.68 1.83
C VAL A 18 -8.26 20.03 3.10
N VAL A 19 -6.95 19.80 3.15
CA VAL A 19 -6.05 20.13 4.27
C VAL A 19 -5.02 21.16 3.82
N ASP A 20 -4.69 22.12 4.69
CA ASP A 20 -3.60 23.07 4.45
C ASP A 20 -2.25 22.34 4.24
N GLU A 21 -1.41 22.87 3.35
CA GLU A 21 -0.15 22.20 2.97
C GLU A 21 0.81 22.03 4.14
N LYS A 22 0.89 23.01 5.06
CA LYS A 22 1.80 22.91 6.21
C LYS A 22 1.30 21.87 7.20
N GLU A 23 -0.01 21.88 7.46
CA GLU A 23 -0.65 20.90 8.33
C GLU A 23 -0.52 19.48 7.76
N LEU A 24 -0.83 19.30 6.47
CA LEU A 24 -0.75 18.00 5.80
C LEU A 24 0.66 17.40 5.85
N ARG A 25 1.70 18.21 5.66
CA ARG A 25 3.09 17.73 5.75
C ARG A 25 3.44 17.26 7.15
N SER A 26 2.96 17.95 8.19
CA SER A 26 3.13 17.51 9.58
C SER A 26 2.41 16.18 9.83
N ILE A 27 1.16 16.03 9.37
CA ILE A 27 0.40 14.79 9.50
C ILE A 27 1.11 13.61 8.81
N ILE A 28 1.67 13.83 7.63
CA ILE A 28 2.42 12.80 6.91
C ILE A 28 3.72 12.46 7.63
N GLU A 29 4.44 13.44 8.16
CA GLU A 29 5.64 13.22 8.98
C GLU A 29 5.31 12.34 10.20
N ASP A 30 4.26 12.67 10.95
CA ASP A 30 3.79 11.88 12.09
C ASP A 30 3.37 10.46 11.68
N LEU A 31 2.72 10.31 10.52
CA LEU A 31 2.35 8.99 9.98
C LEU A 31 3.60 8.13 9.71
N LEU A 32 4.64 8.72 9.11
CA LEU A 32 5.88 8.03 8.76
C LEU A 32 6.66 7.53 9.99
N ASP A 33 6.46 8.12 11.17
CA ASP A 33 7.04 7.63 12.44
C ASP A 33 6.40 6.30 12.91
N THR A 34 5.21 5.96 12.39
CA THR A 34 4.44 4.77 12.81
C THR A 34 4.47 3.62 11.82
N ILE A 35 4.91 3.86 10.59
CA ILE A 35 4.89 2.88 9.49
C ILE A 35 6.26 2.75 8.83
N SER A 36 6.55 1.56 8.32
CA SER A 36 7.72 1.31 7.49
C SER A 36 7.39 1.51 6.00
N ILE A 37 8.25 2.19 5.27
CA ILE A 37 8.05 2.45 3.84
C ILE A 37 8.72 1.39 2.97
N ILE A 38 7.94 0.82 2.05
CA ILE A 38 8.44 -0.03 0.98
C ILE A 38 8.70 0.87 -0.24
N ALA A 39 9.97 1.01 -0.62
CA ALA A 39 10.33 1.78 -1.81
C ALA A 39 9.88 1.05 -3.08
N VAL A 40 9.12 1.74 -3.94
CA VAL A 40 8.79 1.21 -5.27
C VAL A 40 10.03 1.33 -6.15
N THR A 41 10.60 0.18 -6.52
CA THR A 41 11.81 0.09 -7.35
C THR A 41 11.49 -0.26 -8.80
N GLU A 42 12.44 -0.08 -9.70
CA GLU A 42 12.32 -0.53 -11.10
C GLU A 42 11.99 -2.03 -11.21
N SER A 43 12.56 -2.85 -10.32
CA SER A 43 12.27 -4.29 -10.26
C SER A 43 10.80 -4.57 -9.95
N ILE A 44 10.23 -3.85 -8.98
CA ILE A 44 8.81 -3.93 -8.64
C ILE A 44 7.97 -3.53 -9.86
N LEU A 45 8.26 -2.38 -10.48
CA LEU A 45 7.53 -1.90 -11.66
C LEU A 45 7.57 -2.92 -12.82
N LYS A 46 8.74 -3.47 -13.12
CA LYS A 46 8.92 -4.47 -14.19
C LYS A 46 8.18 -5.77 -13.90
N LYS A 47 8.11 -6.20 -12.64
CA LYS A 47 7.33 -7.38 -12.23
C LYS A 47 5.83 -7.10 -12.30
N SER A 48 5.37 -5.94 -11.82
CA SER A 48 3.97 -5.53 -11.88
C SER A 48 3.46 -5.44 -13.32
N LEU A 49 4.25 -4.90 -14.25
CA LEU A 49 3.93 -4.83 -15.68
C LEU A 49 3.74 -6.21 -16.34
N LYS A 50 4.37 -7.25 -15.78
CA LYS A 50 4.29 -8.63 -16.28
C LYS A 50 3.29 -9.49 -15.52
N SER A 51 2.63 -8.91 -14.51
CA SER A 51 1.68 -9.64 -13.67
C SER A 51 0.34 -9.81 -14.39
N ASN A 52 -0.49 -10.74 -13.89
CA ASN A 52 -1.86 -10.95 -14.38
C ASN A 52 -2.88 -10.06 -13.64
N HIS A 53 -2.43 -9.14 -12.78
CA HIS A 53 -3.31 -8.20 -12.09
C HIS A 53 -3.82 -7.17 -13.11
N LYS A 54 -5.13 -6.95 -13.12
CA LYS A 54 -5.78 -6.08 -14.10
C LYS A 54 -5.43 -4.61 -13.88
N ASP A 55 -5.42 -4.19 -12.61
CA ASP A 55 -5.04 -2.84 -12.23
C ASP A 55 -3.54 -2.78 -11.93
N PHE A 56 -2.86 -1.79 -12.50
CA PHE A 56 -1.42 -1.66 -12.37
C PHE A 56 -1.00 -1.13 -11.00
N GLU A 57 -1.81 -0.29 -10.37
CA GLU A 57 -1.55 0.21 -9.02
C GLU A 57 -1.63 -0.95 -8.02
N ASP A 58 -2.68 -1.77 -8.11
CA ASP A 58 -2.82 -2.97 -7.27
C ASP A 58 -1.66 -3.95 -7.49
N ALA A 59 -1.24 -4.14 -8.74
CA ALA A 59 -0.07 -4.93 -9.07
C ALA A 59 1.20 -4.38 -8.40
N ILE A 60 1.38 -3.07 -8.31
CA ILE A 60 2.51 -2.47 -7.58
C ILE A 60 2.40 -2.76 -6.09
N GLN A 61 1.22 -2.62 -5.48
CA GLN A 61 1.04 -2.88 -4.05
C GLN A 61 1.32 -4.34 -3.69
N ILE A 62 0.78 -5.29 -4.47
CA ILE A 62 0.95 -6.74 -4.24
C ILE A 62 2.41 -7.13 -4.39
N ILE A 63 3.06 -6.76 -5.49
CA ILE A 63 4.48 -7.08 -5.72
C ILE A 63 5.38 -6.39 -4.69
N SER A 64 5.03 -5.19 -4.23
CA SER A 64 5.76 -4.51 -3.15
C SER A 64 5.65 -5.28 -1.83
N ALA A 65 4.45 -5.72 -1.46
CA ALA A 65 4.24 -6.53 -0.27
C ALA A 65 5.03 -7.86 -0.35
N GLN A 66 5.03 -8.52 -1.52
CA GLN A 66 5.79 -9.75 -1.79
C GLN A 66 7.31 -9.56 -1.73
N SER A 67 7.81 -8.32 -1.84
CA SER A 67 9.24 -8.06 -1.68
C SER A 67 9.73 -8.21 -0.23
N ILE A 68 8.80 -8.27 0.73
CA ILE A 68 9.08 -8.51 2.15
C ILE A 68 8.78 -9.98 2.45
N ASN A 69 9.84 -10.77 2.68
CA ASN A 69 9.72 -12.23 2.87
C ASN A 69 8.81 -12.64 4.03
N SER A 70 8.69 -11.80 5.06
CA SER A 70 7.89 -12.05 6.26
C SER A 70 6.61 -11.19 6.31
N MET A 71 6.04 -10.84 5.15
CA MET A 71 4.80 -10.07 5.12
C MET A 71 3.62 -10.97 5.54
N ASP A 72 2.94 -10.60 6.62
CA ASP A 72 1.85 -11.40 7.17
C ASP A 72 0.57 -11.33 6.31
N CYS A 73 0.20 -10.11 5.92
CA CYS A 73 -1.01 -9.84 5.15
C CYS A 73 -0.98 -8.49 4.44
N ILE A 74 -1.92 -8.31 3.51
CA ILE A 74 -2.31 -7.04 2.91
C ILE A 74 -3.69 -6.66 3.45
N ILE A 75 -3.85 -5.40 3.88
CA ILE A 75 -5.14 -4.87 4.32
C ILE A 75 -5.68 -3.94 3.23
N THR A 76 -6.86 -4.26 2.68
CA THR A 76 -7.52 -3.47 1.63
C THR A 76 -9.03 -3.60 1.72
N ARG A 77 -9.77 -2.57 1.31
CA ARG A 77 -11.23 -2.66 1.13
C ARG A 77 -11.62 -3.30 -0.20
N ASP A 78 -10.66 -3.55 -1.09
CA ASP A 78 -10.89 -4.08 -2.43
C ASP A 78 -10.39 -5.53 -2.58
N LEU A 79 -11.08 -6.48 -1.95
CA LEU A 79 -10.67 -7.90 -2.00
C LEU A 79 -10.69 -8.48 -3.43
N LYS A 80 -11.60 -8.01 -4.30
CA LYS A 80 -11.80 -8.60 -5.64
C LYS A 80 -10.57 -8.43 -6.54
N ASP A 81 -9.85 -7.33 -6.40
CA ASP A 81 -8.71 -7.02 -7.27
C ASP A 81 -7.40 -7.65 -6.74
N PHE A 82 -7.41 -8.09 -5.47
CA PHE A 82 -6.30 -8.77 -4.80
C PHE A 82 -6.44 -10.29 -4.76
N LYS A 83 -7.45 -10.88 -5.43
CA LYS A 83 -7.75 -12.33 -5.40
C LYS A 83 -6.62 -13.27 -5.84
N PHE A 84 -5.61 -12.76 -6.55
CA PHE A 84 -4.44 -13.53 -7.00
C PHE A 84 -3.18 -13.22 -6.18
N SER A 85 -3.32 -12.49 -5.07
CA SER A 85 -2.23 -12.27 -4.13
C SER A 85 -1.80 -13.59 -3.50
N GLU A 86 -0.49 -13.82 -3.43
CA GLU A 86 0.10 -14.94 -2.69
C GLU A 86 0.20 -14.65 -1.18
N ILE A 87 0.01 -13.39 -0.79
CA ILE A 87 -0.06 -12.94 0.61
C ILE A 87 -1.53 -12.89 1.03
N ASN A 88 -1.84 -13.29 2.26
CA ASN A 88 -3.18 -13.20 2.83
C ASN A 88 -3.74 -11.79 2.70
N VAL A 89 -5.01 -11.67 2.35
CA VAL A 89 -5.66 -10.36 2.14
C VAL A 89 -6.89 -10.27 3.01
N TYR A 90 -7.02 -9.17 3.73
CA TYR A 90 -8.15 -8.90 4.62
C TYR A 90 -8.69 -7.50 4.37
N THR A 91 -10.00 -7.34 4.55
CA THR A 91 -10.55 -6.03 4.88
C THR A 91 -10.12 -5.60 6.28
N PRO A 92 -10.15 -4.28 6.59
CA PRO A 92 -9.89 -3.82 7.95
C PRO A 92 -10.76 -4.53 9.00
N ASP A 93 -12.04 -4.71 8.72
CA ASP A 93 -12.98 -5.37 9.65
C ASP A 93 -12.65 -6.85 9.82
N GLU A 94 -12.29 -7.56 8.75
CA GLU A 94 -11.84 -8.96 8.84
C GLU A 94 -10.55 -9.06 9.66
N PHE A 95 -9.57 -8.20 9.41
CA PHE A 95 -8.30 -8.19 10.14
C PHE A 95 -8.51 -7.94 11.65
N LEU A 96 -9.36 -6.97 12.01
CA LEU A 96 -9.65 -6.68 13.42
C LEU A 96 -10.30 -7.87 14.16
N ASN A 97 -11.02 -8.73 13.45
CA ASN A 97 -11.57 -9.97 14.03
C ASN A 97 -10.53 -11.09 14.18
N THR A 98 -9.31 -10.92 13.65
CA THR A 98 -8.20 -11.88 13.81
C THR A 98 -7.21 -11.54 14.93
N LEU A 99 -7.34 -10.34 15.53
CA LEU A 99 -6.54 -9.88 16.68
C LEU A 99 -7.07 -10.43 18.00
#